data_AF-A0A0B1YM73-F1
#
_entry.id   AF-A0A0B1YM73-F1
#
_cell.length_a   1.000
_cell.length_b   1.000
_cell.length_c   1.000
_cell.angle_alpha   90.00
_cell.angle_beta   90.00
_cell.angle_gamma   90.00
#
_symmetry.space_group_name_H-M   'P 1'
#
loop_
_entity.id
_entity.type
_entity.pdbx_description
1 polymer ?
#
loop_
_entity_poly.entity_id
_entity_poly.type
_entity_poly.pdbx_seq_one_letter_code
_entity_poly.pdbx_strand_id
1 'polypeptide(L)'
;MRVSTAQFFAASSASMQNTQSNLLTLQQQIASGIALTSAGDNPSAFGQMTQLQQTQDANDQYQVNRDATDARLTNVSSALTNLVTTLQQGKQSLVSANTTLMTDSQRIGVLAQVKQQYQQLLSTANQRDASGVALFGGANGTTDPFVSTSGSVQYVGSGQPPTVQVSQNVSMPNSVSGDSVFVRIANTDPSNPSANQSIFKTYENLITALSTPINPATQATDVANLQKAVQTAQGNLDNAYQVALQAQVTVGTQQAQITTLNSSGSNYGEQLKEQISKLQSVDYTTAISQFAQQQVSLQAAQKTFTAMQGMSLFQYFNP
;
A
#
# COMPACT_ATOMS: atom_id res chain seq x y z
N MET A 1 13.80 -29.95 -69.37
CA MET A 1 14.87 -29.26 -68.61
C MET A 1 14.46 -27.85 -68.17
N ARG A 2 13.85 -26.98 -68.99
CA ARG A 2 13.49 -25.59 -68.58
C ARG A 2 12.58 -25.46 -67.33
N VAL A 3 11.61 -26.37 -67.15
CA VAL A 3 10.70 -26.34 -65.99
C VAL A 3 11.43 -26.70 -64.70
N SER A 4 12.33 -27.69 -64.72
CA SER A 4 13.10 -28.08 -63.53
C SER A 4 14.17 -27.05 -63.17
N THR A 5 14.75 -26.34 -64.15
CA THR A 5 15.69 -25.23 -63.88
C THR A 5 14.97 -24.06 -63.21
N ALA A 6 13.79 -23.68 -63.70
CA ALA A 6 12.99 -22.61 -63.08
C ALA A 6 12.54 -22.96 -61.66
N GLN A 7 12.12 -24.22 -61.42
CA GLN A 7 11.79 -24.71 -60.08
C GLN A 7 13.00 -24.74 -59.14
N PHE A 8 14.18 -25.13 -59.63
CA PHE A 8 15.41 -25.11 -58.84
C PHE A 8 15.82 -23.67 -58.45
N PHE A 9 15.73 -22.72 -59.39
CA PHE A 9 16.00 -21.30 -59.14
C PHE A 9 15.03 -20.71 -58.11
N ALA A 10 13.73 -21.01 -58.24
CA ALA A 10 12.72 -20.59 -57.27
C ALA A 10 12.95 -21.20 -55.88
N ALA A 11 13.27 -22.49 -55.80
CA ALA A 11 13.59 -23.17 -54.55
C ALA A 11 14.86 -22.61 -53.89
N SER A 12 15.90 -22.30 -54.67
CA SER A 12 17.14 -21.69 -54.18
C SER A 12 16.92 -20.26 -53.67
N SER A 13 16.12 -19.46 -54.40
CA SER A 13 15.76 -18.10 -53.95
C SER A 13 14.95 -18.13 -52.66
N ALA A 14 13.97 -19.02 -52.55
CA ALA A 14 13.19 -19.21 -51.33
C ALA A 14 14.06 -19.68 -50.15
N SER A 15 15.01 -20.60 -50.40
CA SER A 15 15.97 -21.05 -49.38
C SER A 15 16.88 -19.91 -48.88
N MET A 16 17.39 -19.07 -49.80
CA MET A 16 18.18 -17.89 -49.42
C MET A 16 17.34 -16.87 -48.63
N GLN A 17 16.09 -16.63 -49.03
CA GLN A 17 15.18 -15.73 -48.30
C GLN A 17 14.90 -16.24 -46.89
N ASN A 18 14.68 -17.54 -46.72
CA ASN A 18 14.53 -18.17 -45.40
C ASN A 18 15.81 -18.03 -44.57
N THR A 19 16.99 -18.27 -45.16
CA THR A 19 18.27 -18.13 -44.46
C THR A 19 18.54 -16.68 -44.05
N GLN A 20 18.21 -15.71 -44.92
CA GLN A 20 18.30 -14.28 -44.62
C GLN A 20 17.38 -13.89 -43.46
N SER A 21 16.14 -14.41 -43.45
CA SER A 21 15.18 -14.19 -42.36
C SER A 21 15.70 -14.76 -41.04
N ASN A 22 16.20 -15.99 -41.04
CA ASN A 22 16.75 -16.64 -39.84
C ASN A 22 17.97 -15.90 -39.29
N LEU A 23 18.84 -15.37 -40.17
CA LEU A 23 19.97 -14.53 -39.77
C LEU A 23 19.52 -13.23 -39.10
N LEU A 24 18.45 -12.59 -39.59
CA LEU A 24 17.88 -11.40 -38.96
C LEU A 24 17.31 -11.73 -37.58
N THR A 25 16.61 -12.85 -37.43
CA THR A 25 16.12 -13.32 -36.13
C THR A 25 17.27 -13.59 -35.17
N LEU A 26 18.29 -14.35 -35.57
CA LEU A 26 19.46 -14.60 -34.73
C LEU A 26 20.19 -13.31 -34.37
N GLN A 27 20.31 -12.36 -35.30
CA GLN A 27 20.88 -11.04 -35.01
C GLN A 27 20.04 -10.28 -33.97
N GLN A 28 18.72 -10.28 -34.08
CA GLN A 28 17.81 -9.66 -33.11
C GLN A 28 17.90 -10.34 -31.74
N GLN A 29 17.95 -11.68 -31.70
CA GLN A 29 18.12 -12.45 -30.48
C GLN A 29 19.46 -12.11 -29.81
N ILE A 30 20.57 -12.17 -30.56
CA ILE A 30 21.91 -11.82 -30.03
C ILE A 30 21.94 -10.36 -29.54
N ALA A 31 21.33 -9.42 -30.27
CA ALA A 31 21.30 -8.02 -29.89
C ALA A 31 20.43 -7.73 -28.66
N SER A 32 19.26 -8.39 -28.55
CA SER A 32 18.30 -8.20 -27.46
C SER A 32 18.59 -9.06 -26.22
N GLY A 33 19.33 -10.16 -26.39
CA GLY A 33 19.54 -11.19 -25.38
C GLY A 33 18.32 -12.08 -25.13
N ILE A 34 17.24 -11.93 -25.90
CA ILE A 34 15.97 -12.66 -25.73
C ILE A 34 15.77 -13.62 -26.92
N ALA A 35 15.79 -14.92 -26.64
CA ALA A 35 15.60 -16.00 -27.60
C ALA A 35 14.11 -16.29 -27.85
N LEU A 36 13.29 -16.16 -26.81
CA LEU A 36 11.89 -16.55 -26.81
C LEU A 36 11.01 -15.30 -26.88
N THR A 37 10.67 -14.89 -28.09
CA THR A 37 9.93 -13.64 -28.36
C THR A 37 8.47 -13.89 -28.72
N SER A 38 8.15 -15.08 -29.22
CA SER A 38 6.80 -15.46 -29.61
C SER A 38 6.49 -16.93 -29.29
N ALA A 39 5.20 -17.27 -29.26
CA ALA A 39 4.75 -18.66 -29.13
C ALA A 39 5.22 -19.57 -30.28
N GLY A 40 5.63 -18.98 -31.42
CA GLY A 40 6.20 -19.71 -32.55
C GLY A 40 7.62 -20.24 -32.31
N ASP A 41 8.39 -19.61 -31.41
CA ASP A 41 9.78 -20.00 -31.15
C ASP A 41 9.84 -21.27 -30.28
N ASN A 42 9.03 -21.32 -29.21
CA ASN A 42 8.83 -22.51 -28.39
C ASN A 42 7.48 -22.43 -27.63
N PRO A 43 6.41 -23.09 -28.09
CA PRO A 43 5.08 -22.93 -27.50
C PRO A 43 4.98 -23.42 -26.04
N SER A 44 5.76 -24.44 -25.66
CA SER A 44 5.76 -24.97 -24.28
C SER A 44 6.47 -24.01 -23.33
N ALA A 45 7.68 -23.56 -23.68
CA ALA A 45 8.44 -22.62 -22.86
C ALA A 45 7.74 -21.26 -22.78
N PHE A 46 7.11 -20.82 -23.87
CA PHE A 46 6.34 -19.58 -23.91
C PHE A 46 5.11 -19.63 -22.99
N GLY A 47 4.39 -20.76 -22.97
CA GLY A 47 3.27 -20.96 -22.04
C GLY A 47 3.70 -20.90 -20.58
N GLN A 48 4.80 -21.57 -20.23
CA GLN A 48 5.35 -21.53 -18.87
C GLN A 48 5.82 -20.12 -18.49
N MET A 49 6.51 -19.42 -19.40
CA MET A 49 6.94 -18.04 -19.17
C MET A 49 5.75 -17.11 -18.92
N THR A 50 4.70 -17.22 -19.74
CA THR A 50 3.48 -16.39 -19.60
C THR A 50 2.85 -16.61 -18.22
N GLN A 51 2.79 -17.85 -17.74
CA GLN A 51 2.26 -18.14 -16.41
C GLN A 51 3.11 -17.53 -15.29
N LEU A 52 4.44 -17.57 -15.43
CA LEU A 52 5.37 -16.93 -14.48
C LEU A 52 5.25 -15.40 -14.53
N GLN A 53 5.10 -14.80 -15.71
CA GLN A 53 4.86 -13.36 -15.88
C GLN A 53 3.57 -12.92 -15.20
N GLN A 54 2.46 -13.62 -15.40
CA GLN A 54 1.20 -13.32 -14.69
C GLN A 54 1.36 -13.40 -13.17
N THR A 55 2.18 -14.33 -12.68
CA THR A 55 2.48 -14.47 -11.25
C THR A 55 3.35 -13.31 -10.75
N GLN A 56 4.31 -12.87 -11.56
CA GLN A 56 5.15 -11.70 -11.29
C GLN A 56 4.30 -10.43 -11.22
N ASP A 57 3.43 -10.20 -12.19
CA ASP A 57 2.53 -9.03 -12.23
C ASP A 57 1.62 -8.98 -11.00
N ALA A 58 1.09 -10.13 -10.59
CA ALA A 58 0.30 -10.23 -9.36
C ALA A 58 1.14 -9.89 -8.11
N ASN A 59 2.39 -10.36 -8.03
CA ASN A 59 3.30 -10.03 -6.93
C ASN A 59 3.67 -8.55 -6.89
N ASP A 60 3.87 -7.92 -8.05
CA ASP A 60 4.15 -6.49 -8.18
C ASP A 60 2.94 -5.65 -7.74
N GLN A 61 1.72 -6.06 -8.11
CA GLN A 61 0.51 -5.42 -7.60
C GLN A 61 0.38 -5.54 -6.08
N TYR A 62 0.73 -6.70 -5.50
CA TYR A 62 0.76 -6.85 -4.04
C TYR A 62 1.83 -5.97 -3.39
N GLN A 63 2.96 -5.74 -4.04
CA GLN A 63 3.99 -4.82 -3.56
C GLN A 63 3.46 -3.38 -3.50
N VAL A 64 2.81 -2.89 -4.57
CA VAL A 64 2.16 -1.57 -4.58
C VAL A 64 1.14 -1.45 -3.45
N ASN A 65 0.35 -2.50 -3.22
CA ASN A 65 -0.63 -2.54 -2.14
C ASN A 65 0.03 -2.51 -0.75
N ARG A 66 1.14 -3.21 -0.56
CA ARG A 66 1.91 -3.22 0.70
C ARG A 66 2.51 -1.84 0.98
N ASP A 67 3.11 -1.20 -0.03
CA ASP A 67 3.72 0.12 0.12
C ASP A 67 2.66 1.19 0.42
N ALA A 68 1.52 1.15 -0.25
CA ALA A 68 0.38 2.02 0.06
C ALA A 68 -0.18 1.78 1.47
N THR A 69 -0.23 0.51 1.90
CA THR A 69 -0.68 0.13 3.24
C THR A 69 0.30 0.64 4.31
N ASP A 70 1.61 0.49 4.11
CA ASP A 70 2.64 0.97 5.03
C ASP A 70 2.62 2.50 5.16
N ALA A 71 2.49 3.21 4.04
CA ALA A 71 2.37 4.67 4.04
C ALA A 71 1.12 5.13 4.82
N ARG A 72 -0.01 4.44 4.66
CA ARG A 72 -1.23 4.73 5.42
C ARG A 72 -1.09 4.43 6.90
N LEU A 73 -0.53 3.26 7.26
CA LEU A 73 -0.27 2.89 8.65
C LEU A 73 0.71 3.84 9.34
N THR A 74 1.68 4.38 8.61
CA THR A 74 2.59 5.42 9.11
C THR A 74 1.81 6.70 9.47
N ASN A 75 0.90 7.15 8.62
CA ASN A 75 0.03 8.29 8.92
C ASN A 75 -0.87 8.03 10.14
N VAL A 76 -1.44 6.82 10.25
CA VAL A 76 -2.23 6.40 11.42
C VAL A 76 -1.38 6.41 12.68
N SER A 77 -0.14 5.89 12.63
CA SER A 77 0.80 5.88 13.75
C SER A 77 1.15 7.30 14.22
N SER A 78 1.40 8.22 13.29
CA SER A 78 1.60 9.64 13.61
C SER A 78 0.37 10.27 14.28
N ALA A 79 -0.83 10.00 13.75
CA ALA A 79 -2.09 10.48 14.33
C ALA A 79 -2.31 9.93 15.75
N LEU A 80 -2.05 8.64 15.99
CA LEU A 80 -2.13 8.02 17.31
C LEU A 80 -1.08 8.59 18.27
N THR A 81 0.12 8.92 17.79
CA THR A 81 1.14 9.61 18.60
C THR A 81 0.65 10.99 19.04
N ASN A 82 0.06 11.76 18.13
CA ASN A 82 -0.54 13.06 18.45
C ASN A 82 -1.70 12.92 19.46
N LEU A 83 -2.52 11.87 19.34
CA LEU A 83 -3.57 11.54 20.29
C LEU A 83 -2.99 11.28 21.69
N VAL A 84 -1.98 10.39 21.79
CA VAL A 84 -1.29 10.08 23.05
C VAL A 84 -0.73 11.34 23.71
N THR A 85 -0.06 12.20 22.96
CA THR A 85 0.44 13.50 23.47
C THR A 85 -0.70 14.41 23.94
N THR A 86 -1.79 14.51 23.19
CA THR A 86 -2.96 15.32 23.57
C THR A 86 -3.60 14.81 24.87
N LEU A 87 -3.71 13.49 25.03
CA LEU A 87 -4.23 12.86 26.25
C LEU A 87 -3.31 13.10 27.45
N GLN A 88 -1.99 13.05 27.27
CA GLN A 88 -1.03 13.39 28.34
C GLN A 88 -1.16 14.84 28.78
N GLN A 89 -1.30 15.78 27.83
CA GLN A 89 -1.56 17.19 28.14
C GLN A 89 -2.90 17.37 28.86
N GLY A 90 -3.94 16.64 28.45
CA GLY A 90 -5.24 16.61 29.13
C GLY A 90 -5.14 16.15 30.58
N LYS A 91 -4.41 15.07 30.84
CA LYS A 91 -4.12 14.60 32.20
C LYS A 91 -3.41 15.67 33.03
N GLN A 92 -2.44 16.38 32.46
CA GLN A 92 -1.75 17.48 33.16
C GLN A 92 -2.70 18.64 33.49
N SER A 93 -3.61 19.01 32.58
CA SER A 93 -4.65 20.01 32.82
C SER A 93 -5.66 19.56 33.89
N LEU A 94 -5.93 18.26 34.00
CA LEU A 94 -6.79 17.72 35.06
C LEU A 94 -6.11 17.72 36.43
N VAL A 95 -4.80 17.53 36.49
CA VAL A 95 -4.04 17.64 37.75
C VAL A 95 -4.10 19.08 38.29
N SER A 96 -3.97 20.09 37.42
CA SER A 96 -4.12 21.50 37.83
C SER A 96 -5.57 21.85 38.22
N ALA A 97 -6.56 21.22 37.58
CA ALA A 97 -7.98 21.39 37.91
C ALA A 97 -8.40 20.75 39.24
N ASN A 98 -7.66 19.75 39.74
CA ASN A 98 -8.03 18.95 40.92
C ASN A 98 -7.72 19.64 42.26
N THR A 99 -7.74 20.97 42.31
CA THR A 99 -7.45 21.73 43.53
C THR A 99 -8.76 22.20 44.18
N THR A 100 -8.89 22.01 45.50
CA THR A 100 -10.08 22.38 46.30
C THR A 100 -10.30 23.90 46.42
N LEU A 101 -9.28 24.70 46.07
CA LEU A 101 -9.26 26.16 46.23
C LEU A 101 -9.09 26.91 44.90
N MET A 102 -9.52 26.29 43.78
CA MET A 102 -9.36 26.91 42.46
C MET A 102 -10.17 28.22 42.36
N THR A 103 -9.49 29.31 42.03
CA THR A 103 -10.12 30.62 41.76
C THR A 103 -10.82 30.65 40.40
N ASP A 104 -11.77 31.56 40.21
CA ASP A 104 -12.46 31.76 38.93
C ASP A 104 -11.52 32.04 37.76
N SER A 105 -10.47 32.84 38.00
CA SER A 105 -9.45 33.14 36.99
C SER A 105 -8.66 31.89 36.60
N GLN A 106 -8.25 31.06 37.58
CA GLN A 106 -7.58 29.79 37.32
C GLN A 106 -8.48 28.81 36.56
N ARG A 107 -9.77 28.73 36.93
CA ARG A 107 -10.76 27.90 36.23
C ARG A 107 -10.89 28.28 34.75
N ILE A 108 -11.00 29.59 34.46
CA ILE A 108 -11.08 30.10 33.08
C ILE A 108 -9.81 29.76 32.29
N GLY A 109 -8.64 29.87 32.93
CA GLY A 109 -7.36 29.47 32.32
C GLY A 109 -7.32 27.99 31.95
N VAL A 110 -7.68 27.10 32.88
CA VAL A 110 -7.76 25.65 32.63
C VAL A 110 -8.81 25.33 31.56
N LEU A 111 -9.97 25.98 31.60
CA LEU A 111 -11.02 25.84 30.60
C LEU A 111 -10.51 26.15 29.18
N ALA A 112 -9.72 27.20 29.02
CA ALA A 112 -9.13 27.55 27.73
C ALA A 112 -8.19 26.46 27.21
N GLN A 113 -7.34 25.90 28.08
CA GLN A 113 -6.45 24.78 27.73
C GLN A 113 -7.23 23.52 27.33
N VAL A 114 -8.26 23.16 28.09
CA VAL A 114 -9.11 22.00 27.81
C VAL A 114 -9.85 22.16 26.48
N LYS A 115 -10.34 23.37 26.17
CA LYS A 115 -10.98 23.67 24.86
C LYS A 115 -10.00 23.55 23.71
N GLN A 116 -8.77 24.02 23.87
CA GLN A 116 -7.72 23.87 22.85
C GLN A 116 -7.40 22.39 22.60
N GLN A 117 -7.25 21.60 23.66
CA GLN A 117 -7.00 20.16 23.56
C GLN A 117 -8.16 19.42 22.89
N TYR A 118 -9.40 19.80 23.19
CA TYR A 118 -10.59 19.25 22.52
C TYR A 118 -10.59 19.51 21.01
N GLN A 119 -10.21 20.71 20.58
CA GLN A 119 -10.07 21.03 19.15
C GLN A 119 -8.95 20.24 18.49
N GLN A 120 -7.80 20.10 19.16
CA GLN A 120 -6.69 19.29 18.67
C GLN A 120 -7.09 17.82 18.54
N LEU A 121 -7.81 17.27 19.53
CA LEU A 121 -8.35 15.91 19.50
C LEU A 121 -9.28 15.70 18.30
N LEU A 122 -10.20 16.63 18.06
CA LEU A 122 -11.13 16.55 16.92
C LEU A 122 -10.38 16.61 15.59
N SER A 123 -9.37 17.48 15.48
CA SER A 123 -8.51 17.56 14.29
C SER A 123 -7.76 16.25 14.04
N THR A 124 -7.23 15.62 15.09
CA THR A 124 -6.53 14.33 14.98
C THR A 124 -7.51 13.22 14.56
N ALA A 125 -8.71 13.20 15.13
CA ALA A 125 -9.71 12.16 14.83
C ALA A 125 -10.29 12.25 13.41
N ASN A 126 -10.34 13.46 12.85
CA ASN A 126 -10.74 13.73 11.47
C ASN A 126 -9.57 13.89 10.50
N GLN A 127 -8.35 13.49 10.89
CA GLN A 127 -7.18 13.56 10.01
C GLN A 127 -7.39 12.70 8.77
N ARG A 128 -6.90 13.20 7.62
CA ARG A 128 -6.99 12.57 6.30
C ARG A 128 -5.61 12.22 5.77
N ASP A 129 -5.55 11.22 4.90
CA ASP A 129 -4.36 10.91 4.11
C ASP A 129 -4.22 11.86 2.91
N ALA A 130 -3.12 11.71 2.15
CA ALA A 130 -2.83 12.52 0.96
C ALA A 130 -3.90 12.40 -0.15
N SER A 131 -4.68 11.32 -0.13
CA SER A 131 -5.77 11.04 -1.07
C SER A 131 -7.10 11.65 -0.60
N GLY A 132 -7.11 12.34 0.55
CA GLY A 132 -8.29 12.94 1.14
C GLY A 132 -9.18 11.94 1.88
N VAL A 133 -8.71 10.72 2.16
CA VAL A 133 -9.48 9.69 2.86
C VAL A 133 -9.23 9.80 4.37
N ALA A 134 -10.30 9.85 5.17
CA ALA A 134 -10.20 9.90 6.62
C ALA A 134 -9.52 8.64 7.20
N LEU A 135 -8.58 8.84 8.11
CA LEU A 135 -7.78 7.75 8.70
C LEU A 135 -8.65 6.82 9.57
N PHE A 136 -9.60 7.38 10.33
CA PHE A 136 -10.38 6.67 11.34
C PHE A 136 -11.86 6.43 10.96
N GLY A 137 -12.27 6.76 9.73
CA GLY A 137 -13.67 6.59 9.26
C GLY A 137 -14.06 5.18 8.83
N GLY A 138 -13.08 4.27 8.76
CA GLY A 138 -13.29 2.93 8.23
C GLY A 138 -13.45 2.92 6.72
N ALA A 139 -14.26 1.99 6.18
CA ALA A 139 -14.45 1.81 4.74
C ALA A 139 -15.00 3.05 4.00
N ASN A 140 -15.77 3.90 4.69
CA ASN A 140 -16.28 5.17 4.16
C ASN A 140 -15.41 6.33 4.68
N GLY A 141 -14.34 6.66 3.95
CA GLY A 141 -13.42 7.73 4.34
C GLY A 141 -13.59 9.06 3.60
N THR A 142 -14.65 9.22 2.79
CA THR A 142 -14.91 10.47 2.05
C THR A 142 -15.51 11.56 2.94
N THR A 143 -16.27 11.18 3.97
CA THR A 143 -16.86 12.09 4.96
C THR A 143 -16.05 12.14 6.25
N ASP A 144 -16.19 13.22 7.02
CA ASP A 144 -15.56 13.31 8.34
C ASP A 144 -16.17 12.26 9.29
N PRO A 145 -15.34 11.46 9.98
CA PRO A 145 -15.84 10.41 10.86
C PRO A 145 -16.39 10.89 12.20
N PHE A 146 -15.96 12.05 12.67
CA PHE A 146 -16.42 12.66 13.92
C PHE A 146 -17.09 13.99 13.64
N VAL A 147 -18.41 14.05 13.81
CA VAL A 147 -19.24 15.22 13.51
C VAL A 147 -19.93 15.74 14.77
N SER A 148 -19.98 17.05 14.93
CA SER A 148 -20.71 17.67 16.04
C SER A 148 -22.20 17.71 15.73
N THR A 149 -22.99 16.95 16.48
CA THR A 149 -24.45 16.92 16.38
C THR A 149 -25.04 17.32 17.72
N SER A 150 -25.88 18.37 17.75
CA SER A 150 -26.54 18.85 18.97
C SER A 150 -25.58 19.16 20.13
N GLY A 151 -24.37 19.66 19.83
CA GLY A 151 -23.38 20.04 20.83
C GLY A 151 -22.54 18.88 21.39
N SER A 152 -22.63 17.68 20.80
CA SER A 152 -21.77 16.54 21.13
C SER A 152 -21.20 15.90 19.87
N VAL A 153 -19.93 15.50 19.92
CA VAL A 153 -19.28 14.80 18.81
C VAL A 153 -19.72 13.34 18.75
N GLN A 154 -20.24 12.94 17.59
CA GLN A 154 -20.69 11.58 17.29
C GLN A 154 -19.81 10.95 16.23
N TYR A 155 -19.56 9.65 16.38
CA TYR A 155 -18.89 8.87 15.35
C TYR A 155 -19.91 8.42 14.30
N VAL A 156 -19.66 8.78 13.03
CA VAL A 156 -20.50 8.43 11.87
C VAL A 156 -19.75 7.55 10.85
N GLY A 157 -18.59 7.03 11.23
CA GLY A 157 -17.84 6.08 10.42
C GLY A 157 -18.41 4.65 10.51
N SER A 158 -17.87 3.76 9.68
CA SER A 158 -18.31 2.37 9.61
C SER A 158 -17.84 1.49 10.79
N GLY A 159 -16.86 1.96 11.57
CA GLY A 159 -16.28 1.21 12.70
C GLY A 159 -15.42 0.01 12.30
N GLN A 160 -15.32 -0.32 11.01
CA GLN A 160 -14.49 -1.39 10.47
C GLN A 160 -13.33 -0.79 9.67
N PRO A 161 -12.06 -1.08 10.02
CA PRO A 161 -10.92 -0.66 9.22
C PRO A 161 -10.99 -1.22 7.79
N PRO A 162 -10.62 -0.44 6.76
CA PRO A 162 -10.50 -0.97 5.41
C PRO A 162 -9.41 -2.04 5.36
N THR A 163 -9.63 -3.09 4.57
CA THR A 163 -8.66 -4.15 4.33
C THR A 163 -8.12 -4.08 2.91
N VAL A 164 -6.83 -4.35 2.75
CA VAL A 164 -6.15 -4.41 1.46
C VAL A 164 -5.51 -5.78 1.31
N GLN A 165 -5.61 -6.34 0.10
CA GLN A 165 -4.93 -7.59 -0.23
C GLN A 165 -3.45 -7.32 -0.49
N VAL A 166 -2.59 -7.91 0.33
CA VAL A 166 -1.14 -7.66 0.38
C VAL A 166 -0.31 -8.88 -0.05
N SER A 167 -0.98 -9.99 -0.31
CA SER A 167 -0.45 -11.22 -0.92
C SER A 167 -1.62 -12.07 -1.44
N GLN A 168 -1.33 -13.15 -2.15
CA GLN A 168 -2.34 -14.02 -2.77
C GLN A 168 -3.43 -14.49 -1.78
N ASN A 169 -3.05 -14.79 -0.54
CA ASN A 169 -3.98 -15.29 0.49
C ASN A 169 -3.96 -14.45 1.77
N VAL A 170 -3.43 -13.23 1.71
CA VAL A 170 -3.33 -12.35 2.89
C VAL A 170 -3.98 -11.01 2.57
N SER A 171 -5.05 -10.72 3.32
CA SER A 171 -5.64 -9.39 3.40
C SER A 171 -5.44 -8.86 4.81
N MET A 172 -5.15 -7.58 4.93
CA MET A 172 -4.93 -6.97 6.24
C MET A 172 -5.52 -5.57 6.33
N PRO A 173 -5.94 -5.14 7.54
CA PRO A 173 -6.33 -3.77 7.80
C PRO A 173 -5.20 -2.79 7.46
N ASN A 174 -5.56 -1.64 6.89
CA ASN A 174 -4.64 -0.53 6.64
C ASN A 174 -4.87 0.66 7.61
N SER A 175 -5.64 0.44 8.67
CA SER A 175 -5.93 1.41 9.74
C SER A 175 -6.48 0.69 10.98
N VAL A 176 -6.88 1.48 11.98
CA VAL A 176 -7.62 1.06 13.18
C VAL A 176 -9.01 1.69 13.21
N SER A 177 -9.91 1.08 14.00
CA SER A 177 -11.30 1.56 14.10
C SER A 177 -11.36 2.85 14.92
N GLY A 178 -11.93 3.92 14.35
CA GLY A 178 -12.16 5.17 15.07
C GLY A 178 -13.11 5.01 16.27
N ASP A 179 -14.13 4.16 16.14
CA ASP A 179 -15.03 3.81 17.23
C ASP A 179 -14.28 3.16 18.39
N SER A 180 -13.43 2.17 18.11
CA SER A 180 -12.61 1.52 19.13
C SER A 180 -11.62 2.47 19.80
N VAL A 181 -11.03 3.41 19.05
CA VAL A 181 -9.99 4.32 19.56
C VAL A 181 -10.57 5.50 20.34
N PHE A 182 -11.70 6.07 19.90
CA PHE A 182 -12.20 7.34 20.43
C PHE A 182 -13.53 7.23 21.20
N VAL A 183 -14.30 6.15 21.01
CA VAL A 183 -15.67 6.03 21.55
C VAL A 183 -15.76 4.95 22.62
N ARG A 184 -15.18 3.76 22.39
CA ARG A 184 -15.28 2.61 23.29
C ARG A 184 -14.27 2.66 24.45
N ILE A 185 -14.32 3.73 25.24
CA ILE A 185 -13.50 3.86 26.44
C ILE A 185 -14.34 3.49 27.66
N ALA A 186 -13.79 2.67 28.55
CA ALA A 186 -14.47 2.31 29.79
C ALA A 186 -14.74 3.56 30.64
N ASN A 187 -16.01 3.76 31.04
CA ASN A 187 -16.41 4.88 31.86
C ASN A 187 -16.11 4.61 33.35
N THR A 188 -15.55 5.61 34.01
CA THR A 188 -15.21 5.58 35.44
C THR A 188 -16.23 6.30 36.32
N ASP A 189 -17.30 6.86 35.74
CA ASP A 189 -18.39 7.45 36.52
C ASP A 189 -19.13 6.36 37.33
N PRO A 190 -19.17 6.46 38.67
CA PRO A 190 -19.89 5.51 39.52
C PRO A 190 -21.39 5.39 39.20
N SER A 191 -21.98 6.42 38.59
CA SER A 191 -23.39 6.42 38.19
C SER A 191 -23.67 5.65 36.90
N ASN A 192 -22.65 5.39 36.08
CA ASN A 192 -22.79 4.60 34.86
C ASN A 192 -21.48 3.87 34.48
N PRO A 193 -21.02 2.92 35.32
CA PRO A 193 -19.72 2.26 35.15
C PRO A 193 -19.68 1.25 33.99
N SER A 194 -20.84 0.83 33.47
CA SER A 194 -20.95 -0.17 32.40
C SER A 194 -21.11 0.41 31.00
N ALA A 195 -21.25 1.74 30.87
CA ALA A 195 -21.32 2.39 29.57
C ALA A 195 -19.94 2.68 29.00
N ASN A 196 -19.82 2.58 27.67
CA ASN A 196 -18.70 3.19 26.96
C ASN A 196 -18.87 4.71 26.94
N GLN A 197 -17.78 5.43 27.15
CA GLN A 197 -17.75 6.88 27.10
C GLN A 197 -16.76 7.34 26.03
N SER A 198 -17.22 8.20 25.13
CA SER A 198 -16.35 8.84 24.16
C SER A 198 -15.35 9.79 24.83
N ILE A 199 -14.13 9.86 24.29
CA ILE A 199 -13.12 10.84 24.72
C ILE A 199 -13.69 12.25 24.54
N PHE A 200 -14.42 12.49 23.44
CA PHE A 200 -15.07 13.78 23.20
C PHE A 200 -16.11 14.10 24.26
N LYS A 201 -16.93 13.13 24.65
CA LYS A 201 -17.94 13.33 25.69
C LYS A 201 -17.31 13.61 27.05
N THR A 202 -16.16 13.00 27.33
CA THR A 202 -15.36 13.28 28.54
C THR A 202 -14.88 14.74 28.56
N TYR A 203 -14.30 15.23 27.45
CA TYR A 203 -13.91 16.63 27.33
C TYR A 203 -15.10 17.59 27.36
N GLU A 204 -16.22 17.27 26.73
CA GLU A 204 -17.45 18.09 26.73
C GLU A 204 -18.03 18.25 28.16
N ASN A 205 -18.07 17.15 28.92
CA ASN A 205 -18.51 17.17 30.31
C ASN A 205 -17.55 18.01 31.18
N LEU A 206 -16.24 17.89 30.96
CA LEU A 206 -15.23 18.68 31.66
C LEU A 206 -15.33 20.18 31.31
N ILE A 207 -15.50 20.51 30.03
CA ILE A 207 -15.72 21.89 29.56
C ILE A 207 -16.97 22.47 30.21
N THR A 208 -18.05 21.69 30.29
CA THR A 208 -19.29 22.11 30.94
C THR A 208 -19.06 22.38 32.43
N ALA A 209 -18.43 21.45 33.15
CA ALA A 209 -18.13 21.60 34.57
C ALA A 209 -17.24 22.82 34.88
N LEU A 210 -16.22 23.07 34.05
CA LEU A 210 -15.32 24.22 34.19
C LEU A 210 -15.96 25.55 33.75
N SER A 211 -17.00 25.50 32.91
CA SER A 211 -17.73 26.70 32.48
C SER A 211 -18.78 27.15 33.49
N THR A 212 -19.27 26.24 34.35
CA THR A 212 -20.22 26.56 35.42
C THR A 212 -19.54 27.41 36.49
N PRO A 213 -20.01 28.64 36.77
CA PRO A 213 -19.49 29.47 37.84
C PRO A 213 -19.75 28.85 39.22
N ILE A 214 -18.83 29.02 40.16
CA ILE A 214 -19.02 28.59 41.54
C ILE A 214 -19.88 29.66 42.24
N ASN A 215 -21.09 29.30 42.64
CA ASN A 215 -21.97 30.24 43.33
C ASN A 215 -21.60 30.30 44.82
N PRO A 216 -21.36 31.49 45.41
CA PRO A 216 -21.04 31.63 46.83
C PRO A 216 -22.07 30.99 47.76
N ALA A 217 -23.35 30.94 47.37
CA ALA A 217 -24.42 30.33 48.17
C ALA A 217 -24.41 28.78 48.14
N THR A 218 -23.84 28.16 47.11
CA THR A 218 -23.79 26.70 46.91
C THR A 218 -22.36 26.18 46.74
N GLN A 219 -21.38 26.93 47.23
CA GLN A 219 -19.95 26.71 46.98
C GLN A 219 -19.51 25.26 47.25
N ALA A 220 -19.94 24.67 48.37
CA ALA A 220 -19.58 23.30 48.72
C ALA A 220 -20.08 22.27 47.69
N THR A 221 -21.30 22.46 47.18
CA THR A 221 -21.91 21.56 46.19
C THR A 221 -21.29 21.76 44.81
N ASP A 222 -21.06 23.00 44.39
CA ASP A 222 -20.48 23.30 43.08
C ASP A 222 -19.02 22.80 42.98
N VAL A 223 -18.25 22.97 44.05
CA VAL A 223 -16.87 22.44 44.15
C VAL A 223 -16.88 20.91 44.14
N ALA A 224 -17.81 20.25 44.85
CA ALA A 224 -17.94 18.80 44.83
C ALA A 224 -18.32 18.26 43.44
N ASN A 225 -19.23 18.95 42.72
CA ASN A 225 -19.62 18.59 41.36
C ASN A 225 -18.44 18.71 40.38
N LEU A 226 -17.67 19.80 40.49
CA LEU A 226 -16.47 19.99 39.67
C LEU A 226 -15.41 18.92 39.96
N GLN A 227 -15.16 18.60 41.24
CA GLN A 227 -14.23 17.55 41.64
C GLN A 227 -14.65 16.18 41.10
N LYS A 228 -15.94 15.85 41.16
CA LYS A 228 -16.47 14.61 40.57
C LYS A 228 -16.20 14.58 39.06
N ALA A 229 -16.50 15.66 38.35
CA ALA A 229 -16.25 15.74 36.90
C ALA A 229 -14.77 15.59 36.55
N VAL A 230 -13.87 16.22 37.31
CA VAL A 230 -12.41 16.11 37.15
C VAL A 230 -11.95 14.67 37.42
N GLN A 231 -12.42 14.02 38.48
CA GLN A 231 -12.04 12.64 38.82
C GLN A 231 -12.53 11.63 37.75
N THR A 232 -13.76 11.76 37.28
CA THR A 232 -14.27 10.94 36.17
C THR A 232 -13.48 11.20 34.89
N ALA A 233 -13.15 12.45 34.60
CA ALA A 233 -12.32 12.77 33.44
C ALA A 233 -10.91 12.16 33.56
N GLN A 234 -10.30 12.17 34.75
CA GLN A 234 -8.99 11.57 34.99
C GLN A 234 -9.00 10.07 34.66
N GLY A 235 -9.95 9.32 35.23
CA GLY A 235 -10.07 7.89 34.96
C GLY A 235 -10.40 7.57 33.51
N ASN A 236 -11.25 8.36 32.87
CA ASN A 236 -11.59 8.17 31.45
C ASN A 236 -10.41 8.50 30.53
N LEU A 237 -9.62 9.54 30.82
CA LEU A 237 -8.41 9.85 30.04
C LEU A 237 -7.31 8.81 30.26
N ASP A 238 -7.21 8.21 31.45
CA ASP A 238 -6.31 7.08 31.70
C ASP A 238 -6.68 5.86 30.85
N ASN A 239 -7.97 5.51 30.81
CA ASN A 239 -8.45 4.43 29.97
C ASN A 239 -8.26 4.74 28.47
N ALA A 240 -8.54 5.98 28.05
CA ALA A 240 -8.33 6.43 26.67
C ALA A 240 -6.85 6.36 26.27
N TYR A 241 -5.95 6.72 27.18
CA TYR A 241 -4.51 6.63 26.96
C TYR A 241 -4.08 5.17 26.74
N GLN A 242 -4.57 4.22 27.53
CA GLN A 242 -4.29 2.80 27.33
C GLN A 242 -4.85 2.27 26.00
N VAL A 243 -6.06 2.66 25.63
CA VAL A 243 -6.66 2.31 24.33
C VAL A 243 -5.83 2.86 23.17
N ALA A 244 -5.35 4.10 23.26
CA ALA A 244 -4.50 4.71 22.24
C ALA A 244 -3.15 3.97 22.10
N LEU A 245 -2.51 3.60 23.23
CA LEU A 245 -1.29 2.79 23.21
C LEU A 245 -1.52 1.40 22.60
N GLN A 246 -2.66 0.76 22.93
CA GLN A 246 -3.01 -0.53 22.35
C GLN A 246 -3.21 -0.42 20.84
N ALA A 247 -3.82 0.67 20.37
CA ALA A 247 -3.95 0.94 18.94
C ALA A 247 -2.57 1.14 18.27
N GLN A 248 -1.62 1.83 18.93
CA GLN A 248 -0.25 1.95 18.42
C GLN A 248 0.44 0.59 18.32
N VAL A 249 0.26 -0.29 19.31
CA VAL A 249 0.80 -1.66 19.26
C VAL A 249 0.21 -2.42 18.08
N THR A 250 -1.11 -2.33 17.86
CA THR A 250 -1.77 -2.97 16.71
C THR A 250 -1.25 -2.45 15.37
N VAL A 251 -1.03 -1.13 15.23
CA VAL A 251 -0.45 -0.56 14.00
C VAL A 251 1.00 -1.00 13.83
N GLY A 252 1.78 -1.04 14.91
CA GLY A 252 3.17 -1.50 14.87
C GLY A 252 3.30 -2.96 14.46
N THR A 253 2.42 -3.85 14.92
CA THR A 253 2.41 -5.25 14.49
C THR A 253 2.02 -5.40 13.01
N GLN A 254 1.08 -4.59 12.53
CA GLN A 254 0.72 -4.52 11.11
C GLN A 254 1.90 -4.05 10.25
N GLN A 255 2.64 -3.01 10.68
CA GLN A 255 3.84 -2.54 9.97
C GLN A 255 4.95 -3.59 9.93
N ALA A 256 5.18 -4.32 11.02
CA ALA A 256 6.14 -5.43 11.06
C ALA A 256 5.74 -6.57 10.11
N GLN A 257 4.44 -6.87 10.04
CA GLN A 257 3.90 -7.83 9.07
C GLN A 257 4.12 -7.37 7.63
N ILE A 258 3.84 -6.11 7.30
CA ILE A 258 4.10 -5.55 5.96
C ILE A 258 5.57 -5.63 5.61
N THR A 259 6.47 -5.25 6.52
CA THR A 259 7.93 -5.32 6.30
C THR A 259 8.35 -6.74 5.93
N THR A 260 7.85 -7.74 6.68
CA THR A 260 8.14 -9.15 6.41
C THR A 260 7.60 -9.58 5.04
N LEU A 261 6.34 -9.24 4.73
CA LEU A 261 5.71 -9.56 3.44
C LEU A 261 6.40 -8.86 2.27
N ASN A 262 6.92 -7.65 2.45
CA ASN A 262 7.68 -6.92 1.43
C ASN A 262 9.01 -7.61 1.15
N SER A 263 9.76 -8.02 2.18
CA SER A 263 10.99 -8.80 1.97
C SER A 263 10.71 -10.15 1.29
N SER A 264 9.69 -10.89 1.72
CA SER A 264 9.30 -12.15 1.08
C SER A 264 8.84 -11.98 -0.35
N GLY A 265 8.00 -10.96 -0.62
CA GLY A 265 7.50 -10.67 -1.95
C GLY A 265 8.59 -10.20 -2.91
N SER A 266 9.54 -9.40 -2.44
CA SER A 266 10.71 -8.98 -3.22
C SER A 266 11.57 -10.20 -3.59
N ASN A 267 11.91 -11.06 -2.62
CA ASN A 267 12.67 -12.29 -2.88
C ASN A 267 11.94 -13.23 -3.85
N TYR A 268 10.62 -13.37 -3.73
CA TYR A 268 9.83 -14.18 -4.64
C TYR A 268 9.81 -13.60 -6.06
N GLY A 269 9.68 -12.28 -6.18
CA GLY A 269 9.76 -11.58 -7.46
C GLY A 269 11.11 -11.77 -8.15
N GLU A 270 12.21 -11.69 -7.41
CA GLU A 270 13.55 -11.95 -7.99
C GLU A 270 13.70 -13.40 -8.48
N GLN A 271 13.15 -14.38 -7.75
CA GLN A 271 13.14 -15.78 -8.20
C GLN A 271 12.31 -15.96 -9.47
N LEU A 272 11.15 -15.31 -9.57
CA LEU A 272 10.31 -15.35 -10.77
C LEU A 272 11.04 -14.73 -11.97
N LYS A 273 11.68 -13.57 -11.78
CA LYS A 273 12.50 -12.91 -12.81
C LYS A 273 13.66 -13.81 -13.25
N GLU A 274 14.34 -14.49 -12.33
CA GLU A 274 15.41 -15.43 -12.67
C GLU A 274 14.88 -16.62 -13.51
N GLN A 275 13.72 -17.19 -13.14
CA GLN A 275 13.10 -18.27 -13.90
C GLN A 275 12.64 -17.82 -15.29
N ILE A 276 12.01 -16.65 -15.39
CA ILE A 276 11.63 -16.04 -16.67
C ILE A 276 12.88 -15.81 -17.52
N SER A 277 13.95 -15.26 -16.93
CA SER A 277 15.23 -15.04 -17.59
C SER A 277 15.82 -16.34 -18.13
N LYS A 278 15.85 -17.43 -17.34
CA LYS A 278 16.32 -18.75 -17.79
C LYS A 278 15.54 -19.31 -18.97
N LEU A 279 14.23 -19.02 -19.06
CA LEU A 279 13.38 -19.48 -20.16
C LEU A 279 13.53 -18.63 -21.43
N GLN A 280 13.84 -17.35 -21.29
CA GLN A 280 13.87 -16.41 -22.42
C GLN A 280 15.28 -16.05 -22.90
N SER A 281 16.33 -16.31 -22.11
CA SER A 281 17.70 -15.88 -22.42
C SER A 281 18.28 -16.58 -23.64
N VAL A 282 19.06 -15.85 -24.42
CA VAL A 282 19.86 -16.40 -25.52
C VAL A 282 21.06 -17.16 -25.00
N ASP A 283 21.21 -18.41 -25.43
CA ASP A 283 22.51 -19.09 -25.40
C ASP A 283 23.39 -18.46 -26.49
N TYR A 284 24.20 -17.47 -26.10
CA TYR A 284 25.08 -16.75 -27.00
C TYR A 284 26.07 -17.67 -27.72
N THR A 285 26.52 -18.75 -27.08
CA THR A 285 27.48 -19.69 -27.69
C THR A 285 26.81 -20.41 -28.86
N THR A 286 25.62 -20.96 -28.64
CA THR A 286 24.85 -21.62 -29.69
C THR A 286 24.38 -20.63 -30.75
N ALA A 287 23.87 -19.45 -30.36
CA ALA A 287 23.35 -18.44 -31.28
C ALA A 287 24.45 -17.86 -32.20
N ILE A 288 25.63 -17.55 -31.67
CA ILE A 288 26.76 -17.06 -32.48
C ILE A 288 27.26 -18.17 -33.42
N SER A 289 27.34 -19.42 -32.95
CA SER A 289 27.75 -20.55 -33.78
C SER A 289 26.77 -20.77 -34.95
N GLN A 290 25.47 -20.76 -34.68
CA GLN A 290 24.42 -20.86 -35.70
C GLN A 290 24.42 -19.66 -36.66
N PHE A 291 24.60 -18.44 -36.15
CA PHE A 291 24.71 -17.24 -36.97
C PHE A 291 25.88 -17.35 -37.96
N ALA A 292 27.06 -17.76 -37.48
CA ALA A 292 28.23 -17.96 -38.33
C ALA A 292 27.99 -19.06 -39.38
N GLN A 293 27.40 -20.19 -38.98
CA GLN A 293 27.08 -21.29 -39.90
C GLN A 293 26.10 -20.86 -41.00
N GLN A 294 25.04 -20.13 -40.64
CA GLN A 294 24.05 -19.62 -41.59
C GLN A 294 24.61 -18.53 -42.49
N GLN A 295 25.49 -17.67 -41.97
CA GLN A 295 26.18 -16.65 -42.77
C GLN A 295 27.07 -17.28 -43.84
N VAL A 296 27.87 -18.28 -43.47
CA VAL A 296 28.70 -19.05 -44.41
C VAL A 296 27.82 -19.78 -45.44
N SER A 297 26.73 -20.38 -44.99
CA SER A 297 25.78 -21.09 -45.87
C SER A 297 25.11 -20.15 -46.87
N LEU A 298 24.71 -18.95 -46.45
CA LEU A 298 24.14 -17.92 -47.32
C LEU A 298 25.16 -17.46 -48.37
N GLN A 299 26.40 -17.19 -47.97
CA GLN A 299 27.47 -16.80 -48.90
C GLN A 299 27.78 -17.92 -49.91
N ALA A 300 27.80 -19.17 -49.46
CA ALA A 300 27.98 -20.33 -50.34
C ALA A 300 26.81 -20.46 -51.33
N ALA A 301 25.56 -20.38 -50.86
CA ALA A 301 24.38 -20.43 -51.70
C ALA A 301 24.37 -19.31 -52.76
N GLN A 302 24.74 -18.08 -52.38
CA GLN A 302 24.87 -16.95 -53.31
C GLN A 302 25.94 -17.21 -54.38
N LYS A 303 27.11 -17.76 -54.00
CA LYS A 303 28.17 -18.13 -54.96
C LYS A 303 27.75 -19.26 -55.90
N THR A 304 27.09 -20.30 -55.39
CA THR A 304 26.59 -21.40 -56.22
C THR A 304 25.50 -20.93 -57.19
N PHE A 305 24.60 -20.06 -56.71
CA PHE A 305 23.55 -19.47 -57.52
C PHE A 305 24.12 -18.63 -58.68
N THR A 306 25.12 -17.78 -58.43
CA THR A 306 25.77 -16.99 -59.49
C THR A 306 26.57 -17.87 -60.46
N ALA A 307 27.28 -18.88 -59.98
CA ALA A 307 27.99 -19.84 -60.83
C ALA A 307 27.05 -20.61 -61.77
N MET A 308 25.88 -21.02 -61.27
CA MET A 308 24.86 -21.71 -62.07
C MET A 308 24.15 -20.79 -63.08
N GLN A 309 23.90 -19.53 -62.72
CA GLN A 309 23.42 -18.54 -63.69
C GLN A 309 24.38 -18.40 -64.86
N GLY A 310 25.69 -18.34 -64.57
CA GLY A 310 26.75 -18.33 -65.59
C GLY A 310 26.71 -19.56 -66.50
N MET A 311 26.62 -20.77 -65.96
CA MET A 311 26.61 -22.00 -66.76
C MET A 311 25.37 -22.14 -67.68
N SER A 312 24.18 -21.72 -67.24
CA SER A 312 22.96 -21.84 -68.07
C SER A 312 22.93 -20.87 -69.26
N LEU A 313 23.60 -19.71 -69.13
CA LEU A 313 23.77 -18.72 -70.18
C LEU A 313 24.81 -19.18 -71.23
N PHE A 314 25.90 -19.80 -70.79
CA PHE A 314 26.93 -20.31 -71.71
C PHE A 314 26.45 -21.49 -72.57
N GLN A 315 25.58 -22.38 -72.06
CA GLN A 315 24.96 -23.45 -72.85
C GLN A 315 23.86 -22.96 -73.82
N TYR A 316 23.34 -21.74 -73.63
CA TYR A 316 22.35 -21.16 -74.55
C TYR A 316 23.00 -20.42 -75.72
N PHE A 317 24.26 -19.98 -75.57
CA PHE A 317 25.02 -19.24 -76.58
C PHE A 317 26.10 -20.04 -77.32
N ASN A 318 26.35 -21.30 -76.95
CA ASN A 318 27.29 -22.16 -77.68
C ASN A 318 26.78 -23.62 -77.67
N PRO A 319 26.11 -24.10 -78.74
CA PRO A 319 25.75 -25.51 -78.91
C PRO A 319 26.98 -26.40 -79.16
#